data_AF-B0LB73-F1
#
_entry.id   AF-B0LB73-F1
#
_cell.length_a   1.000
_cell.length_b   1.000
_cell.length_c   1.000
_cell.angle_alpha   90.00
_cell.angle_beta   90.00
_cell.angle_gamma   90.00
#
_symmetry.space_group_name_H-M   'P 1'
#
loop_
_entity.id
_entity.type
_entity.pdbx_description
1 polymer ?
#
loop_
_entity_poly.entity_id
_entity_poly.type
_entity_poly.pdbx_seq_one_letter_code
_entity_poly.pdbx_strand_id
1 'polypeptide(L)'
;WHPFADEVVKSVKQFDPDEVILLPLYPQYSTTTTLSSIENWQKNAKKHGLKCNTKIIHHYYDNENFIEAYTNLIAKFYKLASRIGKPRVLFSAHSLPLSVIKKGDPYASQVERSVELIVEKLAINNLDWSICYQSKIGPVK
;
A
#
# COMPACT_ATOMS: atom_id res chain seq x y z
N TRP A 1 1.91 20.24 1.41
CA TRP A 1 2.39 19.16 2.30
C TRP A 1 3.90 19.17 2.18
N HIS A 2 4.62 19.20 3.29
CA HIS A 2 6.08 19.19 3.35
C HIS A 2 6.52 18.12 4.35
N PRO A 3 7.71 17.51 4.19
CA PRO A 3 8.72 17.81 3.16
C PRO A 3 8.44 17.11 1.81
N PHE A 4 8.82 17.75 0.70
CA PHE A 4 8.86 17.14 -0.63
C PHE A 4 10.17 16.41 -0.91
N ALA A 5 10.18 15.55 -1.94
CA ALA A 5 11.38 14.80 -2.34
C ALA A 5 12.61 15.69 -2.61
N ASP A 6 12.43 16.90 -3.17
CA ASP A 6 13.53 17.85 -3.39
C ASP A 6 14.21 18.29 -2.08
N GLU A 7 13.42 18.48 -1.02
CA GLU A 7 13.90 18.86 0.32
C GLU A 7 14.58 17.68 1.00
N VAL A 8 13.93 16.51 0.99
CA VAL A 8 14.44 15.29 1.63
C VAL A 8 15.77 14.86 1.01
N VAL A 9 15.91 14.91 -0.32
CA VAL A 9 17.17 14.55 -1.00
C VAL A 9 18.34 15.41 -0.54
N LYS A 10 18.12 16.71 -0.31
CA LYS A 10 19.18 17.61 0.21
C LYS A 10 19.59 17.21 1.62
N SER A 11 18.61 16.94 2.49
CA SER A 11 18.87 16.48 3.86
C SER A 11 19.61 15.14 3.89
N VAL A 12 19.22 14.18 3.04
CA VAL A 12 19.89 12.89 2.92
C VAL A 12 21.32 13.06 2.38
N LYS A 13 21.53 13.93 1.41
CA LYS A 13 22.87 14.25 0.92
C LYS A 13 23.76 14.86 2.01
N GLN A 14 23.21 15.74 2.84
CA GLN A 14 23.95 16.33 3.96
C GLN A 14 24.27 15.30 5.06
N PHE A 15 23.38 14.33 5.25
CA PHE A 15 23.59 13.23 6.20
C PHE A 15 24.69 12.25 5.76
N ASP A 16 24.95 12.14 4.45
CA ASP A 16 25.97 11.28 3.83
C ASP A 16 25.90 9.79 4.27
N PRO A 17 24.75 9.11 4.06
CA PRO A 17 24.60 7.71 4.45
C PRO A 17 25.35 6.77 3.51
N ASP A 18 25.76 5.62 4.06
CA ASP A 18 26.29 4.50 3.25
C ASP A 18 25.23 3.90 2.31
N GLU A 19 23.96 3.87 2.76
CA GLU A 19 22.84 3.28 2.02
C GLU A 19 21.52 4.00 2.31
N VAL A 20 20.69 4.14 1.27
CA VAL A 20 19.31 4.65 1.36
C VAL A 20 18.33 3.53 1.02
N ILE A 21 17.31 3.34 1.87
CA ILE A 21 16.20 2.43 1.61
C ILE A 21 14.93 3.23 1.32
N LEU A 22 14.36 3.06 0.13
CA LEU A 22 13.03 3.57 -0.18
C LEU A 22 11.98 2.55 0.25
N LEU A 23 11.35 2.79 1.39
CA LEU A 23 10.22 2.02 1.90
C LEU A 23 8.90 2.76 1.60
N PRO A 24 8.05 2.28 0.68
CA PRO A 24 6.74 2.87 0.48
C PRO A 24 5.88 2.68 1.74
N LEU A 25 4.96 3.60 1.99
CA LEU A 25 3.94 3.44 3.04
C LEU A 25 2.68 2.72 2.52
N TYR A 26 2.67 2.38 1.24
CA TYR A 26 1.63 1.58 0.60
C TYR A 26 2.11 0.12 0.58
N PRO A 27 1.42 -0.82 1.25
CA PRO A 27 1.78 -2.24 1.21
C PRO A 27 1.65 -2.81 -0.20
N GLN A 28 0.59 -2.42 -0.92
CA GLN A 28 0.33 -2.80 -2.30
C GLN A 28 0.97 -1.80 -3.26
N TYR A 29 1.73 -2.30 -4.22
CA TYR A 29 2.33 -1.51 -5.28
C TYR A 29 1.26 -0.99 -6.25
N SER A 30 1.39 0.28 -6.63
CA SER A 30 0.74 0.84 -7.82
C SER A 30 1.72 1.74 -8.56
N THR A 31 1.59 1.79 -9.88
CA THR A 31 2.28 2.76 -10.74
C THR A 31 1.93 4.20 -10.39
N THR A 32 0.73 4.42 -9.84
CA THR A 32 0.23 5.77 -9.50
C THR A 32 0.71 6.28 -8.14
N THR A 33 1.20 5.40 -7.25
CA THR A 33 1.63 5.75 -5.89
C THR A 33 3.11 5.43 -5.64
N THR A 34 3.48 4.15 -5.67
CA THR A 34 4.81 3.70 -5.30
C THR A 34 5.82 4.04 -6.39
N LEU A 35 5.50 3.73 -7.65
CA LEU A 35 6.38 4.07 -8.77
C LEU A 35 6.56 5.59 -8.90
N SER A 36 5.47 6.36 -8.86
CA SER A 36 5.52 7.82 -8.97
C SER A 36 6.39 8.44 -7.87
N SER A 37 6.36 7.89 -6.65
CA SER A 37 7.22 8.32 -5.55
C SER A 37 8.70 7.96 -5.78
N ILE A 38 8.98 6.75 -6.28
CA ILE A 38 10.34 6.30 -6.64
C ILE A 38 10.92 7.17 -7.76
N GLU A 39 10.16 7.43 -8.82
CA GLU A 39 10.58 8.27 -9.95
C GLU A 39 10.84 9.71 -9.47
N ASN A 40 10.00 10.23 -8.58
CA ASN A 40 10.20 11.55 -7.98
C ASN A 40 11.48 11.62 -7.14
N TRP A 41 11.77 10.59 -6.33
CA TRP A 41 13.04 10.46 -5.62
C TRP A 41 14.22 10.45 -6.59
N GLN A 42 14.22 9.53 -7.56
CA GLN A 42 15.32 9.36 -8.52
C GLN A 42 15.60 10.63 -9.31
N LYS A 43 14.56 11.33 -9.74
CA LYS A 43 14.67 12.64 -10.42
C LYS A 43 15.38 13.67 -9.54
N ASN A 44 15.00 13.78 -8.26
CA ASN A 44 15.60 14.75 -7.35
C ASN A 44 17.02 14.33 -6.91
N ALA A 45 17.26 13.05 -6.67
CA ALA A 45 18.59 12.50 -6.38
C ALA A 45 19.57 12.82 -7.51
N LYS A 46 19.16 12.62 -8.77
CA LYS A 46 19.94 13.00 -9.96
C LYS A 46 20.17 14.51 -10.04
N LYS A 47 19.10 15.31 -9.83
CA LYS A 47 19.18 16.78 -9.84
C LYS A 47 20.20 17.34 -8.84
N HIS A 48 20.25 16.76 -7.64
CA HIS A 48 21.15 17.21 -6.57
C HIS A 48 22.48 16.45 -6.51
N GLY A 49 22.73 15.54 -7.45
CA GLY A 49 23.97 14.75 -7.51
C GLY A 49 24.20 13.88 -6.27
N LEU A 50 23.14 13.33 -5.67
CA LEU A 50 23.26 12.35 -4.59
C LEU A 50 23.83 11.05 -5.16
N LYS A 51 25.01 10.65 -4.69
CA LYS A 51 25.69 9.41 -5.09
C LYS A 51 25.75 8.46 -3.89
N CYS A 52 24.63 7.80 -3.61
CA CYS A 52 24.51 6.84 -2.52
C CYS A 52 23.83 5.57 -3.04
N ASN A 53 24.23 4.41 -2.53
CA ASN A 53 23.56 3.16 -2.86
C ASN A 53 22.09 3.23 -2.42
N THR A 54 21.16 3.09 -3.35
CA THR A 54 19.72 3.18 -3.04
C THR A 54 19.05 1.84 -3.33
N LYS A 55 18.49 1.21 -2.31
CA LYS A 55 17.62 0.04 -2.44
C LYS A 55 16.16 0.44 -2.36
N ILE A 56 15.33 -0.34 -3.03
CA ILE A 56 13.90 -0.05 -3.15
C ILE A 56 13.13 -1.27 -2.68
N ILE A 57 12.22 -1.06 -1.74
CA ILE A 57 11.19 -2.04 -1.40
C ILE A 57 9.99 -1.71 -2.29
N HIS A 58 9.59 -2.62 -3.17
CA HIS A 58 8.51 -2.34 -4.11
C HIS A 58 7.13 -2.54 -3.48
N HIS A 59 6.98 -3.53 -2.63
CA HIS A 59 5.74 -3.85 -1.92
C HIS A 59 6.02 -4.77 -0.74
N TYR A 60 5.03 -4.89 0.13
CA TYR A 60 5.05 -5.80 1.29
C TYR A 60 3.62 -6.25 1.64
N TYR A 61 2.76 -6.36 0.62
CA TYR A 61 1.33 -6.67 0.77
C TYR A 61 1.04 -8.03 1.42
N ASP A 62 1.97 -8.97 1.29
CA ASP A 62 1.93 -10.34 1.83
C ASP A 62 2.85 -10.52 3.05
N ASN A 63 3.41 -9.44 3.59
CA ASN A 63 4.27 -9.52 4.76
C ASN A 63 3.49 -10.04 5.99
N GLU A 64 4.04 -11.05 6.66
CA GLU A 64 3.36 -11.76 7.76
C GLU A 64 2.95 -10.83 8.91
N ASN A 65 3.80 -9.86 9.27
CA ASN A 65 3.50 -8.90 10.35
C ASN A 65 2.42 -7.89 9.93
N PHE A 66 2.42 -7.47 8.66
CA PHE A 66 1.36 -6.63 8.10
C PHE A 66 0.01 -7.36 8.14
N ILE A 67 -0.03 -8.60 7.65
CA ILE A 67 -1.23 -9.44 7.69
C ILE A 67 -1.70 -9.64 9.13
N GLU A 68 -0.78 -9.96 10.05
CA GLU A 68 -1.08 -10.15 11.46
C GLU A 68 -1.67 -8.91 12.13
N ALA A 69 -1.10 -7.74 11.87
CA ALA A 69 -1.61 -6.48 12.42
C ALA A 69 -3.06 -6.24 12.00
N TYR A 70 -3.39 -6.46 10.73
CA TYR A 70 -4.76 -6.32 10.22
C TYR A 70 -5.69 -7.40 10.76
N THR A 71 -5.26 -8.66 10.80
CA THR A 71 -6.03 -9.75 11.39
C THR A 71 -6.39 -9.45 12.85
N ASN A 72 -5.41 -9.01 13.66
CA ASN A 72 -5.63 -8.68 15.07
C ASN A 72 -6.61 -7.53 15.25
N LEU A 73 -6.50 -6.50 14.41
CA LEU A 73 -7.42 -5.35 14.42
C LEU A 73 -8.85 -5.77 14.06
N ILE A 74 -9.00 -6.53 12.97
CA ILE A 74 -10.32 -6.98 12.50
C ILE A 74 -10.94 -7.94 13.52
N ALA A 75 -10.19 -8.91 14.05
CA ALA A 75 -10.69 -9.86 15.05
C ALA A 75 -11.24 -9.14 16.30
N LYS A 76 -10.54 -8.10 16.77
CA LYS A 76 -10.98 -7.26 17.89
C LYS A 76 -12.36 -6.65 17.63
N PHE A 77 -12.55 -5.98 16.49
CA PHE A 77 -13.81 -5.30 16.18
C PHE A 77 -14.91 -6.28 15.76
N TYR A 78 -14.56 -7.36 15.08
CA TYR A 78 -15.49 -8.43 14.74
C TYR A 78 -16.13 -9.00 16.01
N LYS A 79 -15.31 -9.34 17.03
CA LYS A 79 -15.82 -9.83 18.33
C LYS A 79 -16.80 -8.87 19.00
N LEU A 80 -16.57 -7.56 18.88
CA LEU A 80 -17.49 -6.55 19.43
C LEU A 80 -18.80 -6.50 18.64
N ALA A 81 -18.73 -6.46 17.31
CA ALA A 81 -19.89 -6.43 16.44
C ALA A 81 -20.71 -7.73 16.50
N SER A 82 -20.06 -8.88 16.73
CA SER A 82 -20.70 -10.18 16.94
C SER A 82 -21.63 -10.22 18.16
N ARG A 83 -21.54 -9.26 19.09
CA ARG A 83 -22.48 -9.14 20.22
C ARG A 83 -23.86 -8.66 19.78
N ILE A 84 -23.96 -8.01 18.61
CA ILE A 84 -25.20 -7.42 18.09
C ILE A 84 -25.84 -8.34 17.03
N GLY A 85 -25.04 -9.10 16.30
CA GLY A 85 -25.52 -10.02 15.26
C GLY A 85 -24.36 -10.68 14.52
N LYS A 86 -24.60 -11.14 13.28
CA LYS A 86 -23.53 -11.65 12.41
C LYS A 86 -23.03 -10.52 11.49
N PRO A 87 -21.91 -9.85 11.79
CA PRO A 87 -21.42 -8.75 10.97
C PRO A 87 -20.82 -9.24 9.66
N ARG A 88 -20.97 -8.44 8.60
CA ARG A 88 -20.22 -8.54 7.35
C ARG A 88 -18.94 -7.69 7.44
N VAL A 89 -17.83 -8.20 6.94
CA VAL A 89 -16.57 -7.43 6.82
C VAL A 89 -16.42 -6.90 5.40
N LEU A 90 -16.41 -5.58 5.24
CA LEU A 90 -16.21 -4.93 3.95
C LEU A 90 -14.79 -4.37 3.87
N PHE A 91 -13.95 -4.96 3.03
CA PHE A 91 -12.60 -4.48 2.76
C PHE A 91 -12.67 -3.39 1.69
N SER A 92 -12.41 -2.14 2.06
CA SER A 92 -12.48 -1.01 1.11
C SER A 92 -11.10 -0.51 0.73
N ALA A 93 -10.79 -0.58 -0.57
CA ALA A 93 -9.55 -0.07 -1.16
C ALA A 93 -9.84 1.09 -2.12
N HIS A 94 -8.87 1.97 -2.37
CA HIS A 94 -9.05 3.00 -3.41
C HIS A 94 -9.09 2.39 -4.80
N SER A 95 -10.02 2.84 -5.65
CA SER A 95 -10.13 2.39 -7.04
C SER A 95 -9.02 2.96 -7.91
N LEU A 96 -8.63 2.22 -8.95
CA LEU A 96 -7.76 2.70 -10.02
C LEU A 96 -8.56 2.90 -11.31
N PRO A 97 -8.16 3.85 -12.19
CA PRO A 97 -8.71 3.93 -13.53
C PRO A 97 -8.55 2.61 -14.30
N LEU A 98 -9.58 2.20 -15.05
CA LEU A 98 -9.52 0.96 -15.84
C LEU A 98 -8.36 0.95 -16.83
N SER A 99 -7.95 2.10 -17.35
CA SER A 99 -6.78 2.23 -18.22
C SER A 99 -5.47 1.87 -17.53
N VAL A 100 -5.33 2.14 -16.23
CA VAL A 100 -4.16 1.77 -15.42
C VAL A 100 -4.16 0.25 -15.17
N ILE A 101 -5.31 -0.31 -14.80
CA ILE A 101 -5.47 -1.75 -14.60
C ILE A 101 -5.18 -2.52 -15.90
N LYS A 102 -5.73 -2.09 -17.04
CA LYS A 102 -5.48 -2.69 -18.36
C LYS A 102 -4.02 -2.63 -18.80
N LYS A 103 -3.23 -1.71 -18.26
CA LYS A 103 -1.78 -1.61 -18.50
C LYS A 103 -0.96 -2.55 -17.62
N GLY A 104 -1.60 -3.35 -16.75
CA GLY A 104 -0.94 -4.35 -15.93
C GLY A 104 -0.53 -3.87 -14.54
N ASP A 105 -1.18 -2.83 -14.01
CA ASP A 105 -0.94 -2.41 -12.62
C ASP A 105 -1.35 -3.52 -11.62
N PRO A 106 -0.45 -3.97 -10.73
CA PRO A 106 -0.70 -5.13 -9.88
C PRO A 106 -1.50 -4.79 -8.62
N TYR A 107 -1.85 -3.53 -8.39
CA TYR A 107 -2.48 -3.10 -7.14
C TYR A 107 -3.74 -3.89 -6.78
N ALA A 108 -4.63 -4.11 -7.74
CA ALA A 108 -5.90 -4.81 -7.49
C ALA A 108 -5.66 -6.26 -7.04
N SER A 109 -4.79 -7.00 -7.74
CA SER A 109 -4.48 -8.39 -7.36
C SER A 109 -3.71 -8.46 -6.04
N GLN A 110 -2.87 -7.47 -5.73
CA GLN A 110 -2.18 -7.40 -4.43
C GLN A 110 -3.14 -7.06 -3.28
N VAL A 111 -4.15 -6.21 -3.50
CA VAL A 111 -5.23 -5.96 -2.54
C VAL A 111 -6.00 -7.26 -2.29
N GLU A 112 -6.44 -7.92 -3.37
CA GLU A 112 -7.15 -9.20 -3.30
C GLU A 112 -6.35 -10.24 -2.51
N ARG A 113 -5.06 -10.39 -2.81
CA ARG A 113 -4.20 -11.32 -2.10
C ARG A 113 -3.98 -10.97 -0.63
N SER A 114 -3.85 -9.67 -0.31
CA SER A 114 -3.76 -9.23 1.10
C SER A 114 -5.02 -9.63 1.87
N VAL A 115 -6.20 -9.41 1.28
CA VAL A 115 -7.48 -9.71 1.89
C VAL A 115 -7.67 -11.22 2.08
N GLU A 116 -7.31 -12.03 1.07
CA GLU A 116 -7.31 -13.50 1.18
C GLU A 116 -6.48 -13.96 2.38
N LEU A 117 -5.23 -13.51 2.48
CA LEU A 117 -4.33 -13.87 3.58
C LEU A 117 -4.88 -13.44 4.95
N ILE A 118 -5.49 -12.25 5.04
CA ILE A 118 -6.13 -11.76 6.27
C ILE A 118 -7.32 -12.64 6.64
N VAL A 119 -8.19 -12.98 5.68
CA VAL A 119 -9.39 -13.82 5.90
C VAL A 119 -9.00 -15.24 6.30
N GLU A 120 -8.00 -15.82 5.63
CA GLU A 120 -7.42 -17.12 5.99
C GLU A 120 -6.91 -17.10 7.44
N LYS A 121 -6.13 -16.08 7.81
CA LYS A 121 -5.56 -15.95 9.17
C LYS A 121 -6.61 -15.61 10.24
N LEU A 122 -7.73 -14.95 9.88
CA LEU A 122 -8.85 -14.72 10.81
C LEU A 122 -9.51 -16.03 11.25
N ALA A 123 -9.53 -17.05 10.39
CA ALA A 123 -10.08 -18.38 10.68
C ALA A 123 -11.52 -18.36 11.26
N ILE A 124 -12.35 -17.41 10.82
CA ILE A 124 -13.75 -17.28 11.24
C ILE A 124 -14.63 -18.11 10.30
N ASN A 125 -15.30 -19.14 10.85
CA ASN A 125 -16.19 -20.00 10.08
C ASN A 125 -17.35 -19.21 9.44
N ASN A 126 -17.57 -19.43 8.14
CA ASN A 126 -18.63 -18.79 7.37
C ASN A 126 -18.62 -17.25 7.48
N LEU A 127 -17.42 -16.64 7.55
CA LEU A 127 -17.25 -15.20 7.52
C LEU A 127 -17.92 -14.62 6.27
N ASP A 128 -18.83 -13.67 6.46
CA ASP A 128 -19.43 -12.91 5.38
C ASP A 128 -18.54 -11.70 5.09
N TRP A 129 -17.91 -11.66 3.91
CA TRP A 129 -16.99 -10.58 3.54
C TRP A 129 -17.00 -10.29 2.04
N SER A 130 -16.56 -9.09 1.69
CA SER A 130 -16.31 -8.71 0.30
C SER A 130 -15.26 -7.60 0.19
N ILE A 131 -14.66 -7.49 -0.99
CA ILE A 131 -13.80 -6.36 -1.35
C ILE A 131 -14.65 -5.34 -2.12
N CYS A 132 -14.48 -4.07 -1.81
CA CYS A 132 -15.03 -2.97 -2.58
C CYS A 132 -13.98 -1.92 -2.90
N TYR A 133 -14.21 -1.19 -3.98
CA TYR A 133 -13.31 -0.14 -4.43
C TYR A 133 -14.02 1.22 -4.36
N GLN A 134 -13.43 2.17 -3.63
CA GLN A 134 -14.00 3.49 -3.38
C GLN A 134 -13.28 4.60 -4.17
N SER A 135 -13.84 5.81 -4.16
CA SER A 135 -13.27 7.00 -4.79
C SER A 135 -13.17 6.93 -6.32
N LYS A 136 -14.24 6.48 -6.98
CA LYS A 136 -14.34 6.55 -8.45
C LYS A 136 -14.53 8.00 -8.89
N ILE A 137 -13.48 8.63 -9.43
CA ILE A 137 -13.56 9.99 -9.97
C ILE A 137 -13.93 9.92 -11.46
N GLY A 138 -15.22 10.13 -11.74
CA GLY A 138 -15.77 10.45 -13.07
C GLY A 138 -15.61 9.40 -14.19
N PRO A 139 -16.29 9.57 -15.33
CA PRO A 139 -16.10 8.70 -16.48
C PRO A 139 -14.73 8.95 -17.10
N VAL A 140 -13.88 7.94 -17.10
CA VAL A 140 -12.69 7.89 -17.96
C VAL A 140 -13.21 7.65 -19.38
N LYS A 141 -13.28 8.72 -20.19
CA LYS A 141 -13.49 8.59 -21.65
C LYS A 141 -12.31 7.87 -22.29
#